data_AF-F3FXV2-F1
#
_entry.id   AF-F3FXV2-F1
#
_cell.length_a   1.000
_cell.length_b   1.000
_cell.length_c   1.000
_cell.angle_alpha   90.00
_cell.angle_beta   90.00
_cell.angle_gamma   90.00
#
_symmetry.space_group_name_H-M   'P 1'
#
loop_
_entity.id
_entity.type
_entity.pdbx_description
1 polymer ?
#
loop_
_entity_poly.entity_id
_entity_poly.type
_entity_poly.pdbx_seq_one_letter_code
_entity_poly.pdbx_strand_id
1 'polypeptide(L)' 'HVPGQGSGRIVNLASQAAVIGLDRHVAYCASKAAVVGMTKVLAMEWAPHINVNAISPTIV' A
#
# COMPACT_ATOMS: atom_id res chain seq x y z
N HIS A 1 7.18 10.12 13.36
CA HIS A 1 7.55 9.54 14.67
C HIS A 1 6.40 8.65 15.12
N VAL A 2 6.61 7.35 15.21
CA VAL A 2 5.61 6.40 15.72
C VAL A 2 5.64 6.50 17.25
N PRO A 3 4.54 6.88 17.91
CA PRO A 3 4.53 7.01 19.36
C PRO A 3 4.46 5.63 20.04
N GLY A 4 5.49 5.31 20.83
CA GLY A 4 5.41 4.67 22.15
C GLY A 4 4.66 3.35 22.38
N GLN A 5 4.26 2.57 21.37
CA GLN A 5 3.60 1.27 21.58
C GLN A 5 4.34 0.17 20.82
N GLY A 6 4.80 -0.86 21.54
CA GLY A 6 5.85 -1.81 21.13
C GLY A 6 5.60 -2.73 19.92
N SER A 7 4.51 -2.54 19.16
CA SER A 7 4.38 -3.03 17.78
C SER A 7 3.12 -2.42 17.13
N GLY A 8 3.08 -2.35 15.80
CA GLY A 8 1.94 -1.81 15.06
C GLY A 8 1.64 -2.56 13.76
N ARG A 9 0.43 -2.37 13.22
CA ARG A 9 0.03 -2.89 11.90
C ARG A 9 -0.66 -1.82 11.09
N ILE A 10 -0.31 -1.71 9.83
CA ILE A 10 -0.92 -0.79 8.87
C ILE A 10 -1.33 -1.58 7.63
N VAL A 11 -2.56 -1.37 7.19
CA VAL A 11 -3.12 -1.99 5.98
C VAL A 11 -3.59 -0.89 5.05
N ASN A 12 -2.93 -0.78 3.90
CA ASN A 12 -3.28 0.15 2.85
C ASN A 12 -4.22 -0.50 1.82
N LEU A 13 -5.09 0.31 1.22
CA LEU A 13 -6.02 -0.14 0.18
C LEU A 13 -5.48 0.25 -1.20
N ALA A 14 -4.91 -0.72 -1.89
CA ALA A 14 -4.51 -0.64 -3.28
C ALA A 14 -5.66 -1.11 -4.19
N SER A 15 -5.34 -1.74 -5.32
CA SER A 15 -6.27 -2.32 -6.30
C SER A 15 -5.48 -3.21 -7.25
N GLN A 16 -6.12 -4.17 -7.92
CA GLN A 16 -5.52 -4.85 -9.08
C GLN A 16 -4.98 -3.84 -10.12
N ALA A 17 -5.61 -2.66 -10.22
CA ALA A 17 -5.16 -1.56 -11.07
C ALA A 17 -3.75 -1.01 -10.75
N ALA A 18 -3.17 -1.40 -9.61
CA ALA A 18 -1.79 -1.06 -9.25
C ALA A 18 -0.76 -1.83 -10.10
N VAL A 19 -1.15 -2.96 -10.70
CA VAL A 19 -0.26 -3.84 -11.49
C VAL A 19 -0.83 -4.17 -12.87
N ILE A 20 -2.15 -4.13 -13.04
CA ILE A 20 -2.83 -4.32 -14.33
C ILE A 20 -3.34 -2.96 -14.83
N GLY A 21 -3.02 -2.61 -16.07
CA GLY A 21 -3.54 -1.39 -16.69
C GLY A 21 -5.03 -1.49 -17.00
N LEU A 22 -5.78 -0.44 -16.67
CA LEU A 22 -7.20 -0.31 -17.00
C LEU A 22 -7.39 0.86 -17.97
N ASP A 23 -8.07 0.60 -19.09
CA ASP A 23 -8.33 1.62 -20.11
C ASP A 23 -9.09 2.81 -19.50
N ARG A 24 -8.71 4.04 -19.88
CA ARG A 24 -9.26 5.31 -19.37
C ARG A 24 -9.08 5.57 -17.86
N HIS A 25 -8.23 4.82 -17.17
CA HIS A 25 -8.04 4.93 -15.71
C HIS A 25 -6.58 5.27 -15.32
N VAL A 26 -5.88 6.10 -16.11
CA VAL A 26 -4.46 6.43 -15.89
C VAL A 26 -4.18 6.96 -14.49
N ALA A 27 -4.97 7.94 -14.03
CA ALA A 27 -4.79 8.54 -12.70
C ALA A 27 -5.02 7.51 -11.59
N TYR A 28 -6.06 6.68 -11.73
CA TYR A 28 -6.38 5.64 -10.75
C TYR A 28 -5.30 4.56 -10.68
N CYS A 29 -4.84 4.05 -11.83
CA CYS A 29 -3.76 3.06 -11.88
C CYS A 29 -2.47 3.63 -11.28
N ALA A 30 -2.12 4.87 -11.63
CA ALA A 30 -0.96 5.57 -11.07
C ALA A 30 -1.06 5.73 -9.54
N SER A 31 -2.19 6.21 -9.03
CA SER A 31 -2.41 6.34 -7.58
C SER A 31 -2.32 5.01 -6.85
N LYS A 32 -2.89 3.94 -7.41
CA LYS A 32 -2.88 2.61 -6.79
C LYS A 32 -1.49 1.95 -6.86
N ALA A 33 -0.72 2.18 -7.92
CA ALA A 33 0.68 1.79 -8.00
C ALA A 33 1.54 2.55 -6.96
N ALA A 34 1.28 3.85 -6.76
CA ALA A 34 1.94 4.66 -5.75
C ALA A 34 1.71 4.13 -4.32
N VAL A 35 0.49 3.67 -4.01
CA VAL A 35 0.18 3.03 -2.71
C VAL A 35 1.03 1.77 -2.50
N VAL A 36 1.23 0.95 -3.54
CA VAL A 36 2.09 -0.24 -3.45
C VAL A 36 3.55 0.14 -3.23
N GLY A 37 4.06 1.13 -3.96
CA GLY A 37 5.43 1.64 -3.78
C GLY A 37 5.67 2.19 -2.37
N MET A 38 4.76 3.04 -1.89
CA MET A 38 4.79 3.59 -0.54
C MET A 38 4.77 2.50 0.52
N THR A 39 3.89 1.49 0.38
CA THR A 39 3.81 0.35 1.31
C THR A 39 5.16 -0.36 1.45
N LYS A 40 5.88 -0.58 0.34
CA LYS A 40 7.20 -1.23 0.37
C LYS A 40 8.23 -0.41 1.14
N VAL A 41 8.28 0.89 0.91
CA VAL A 41 9.20 1.80 1.61
C VAL A 41 8.89 1.82 3.10
N LEU A 42 7.61 2.02 3.47
CA LEU A 42 7.20 2.06 4.87
C LEU A 42 7.42 0.73 5.59
N ALA A 43 7.18 -0.40 4.93
CA ALA A 43 7.46 -1.72 5.50
C ALA A 43 8.95 -1.90 5.81
N MET A 44 9.84 -1.41 4.94
CA MET A 44 11.29 -1.46 5.13
C MET A 44 11.73 -0.51 6.25
N GLU A 45 11.26 0.74 6.23
CA GLU A 45 11.66 1.77 7.20
C GLU A 45 11.17 1.49 8.62
N TRP A 46 10.01 0.85 8.77
CA TRP A 46 9.36 0.68 10.08
C TRP A 46 9.47 -0.74 10.65
N ALA A 47 10.07 -1.69 9.92
CA ALA A 47 10.41 -3.00 10.45
C ALA A 47 11.47 -2.92 11.57
N PRO A 48 11.49 -3.86 12.53
CA PRO A 48 10.49 -4.91 12.80
C PRO A 48 9.26 -4.42 13.59
N HIS A 49 9.19 -3.14 13.91
CA HIS A 49 8.22 -2.59 14.85
C HIS A 49 6.81 -2.47 14.25
N ILE A 50 6.70 -2.13 12.97
CA ILE A 50 5.42 -2.01 12.28
C ILE A 50 5.39 -2.92 11.06
N ASN A 51 4.34 -3.73 10.97
CA ASN A 51 4.04 -4.49 9.77
C ASN A 51 3.11 -3.68 8.86
N VAL A 52 3.60 -3.31 7.67
CA VAL A 52 2.86 -2.50 6.69
C VAL A 52 2.58 -3.36 5.46
N ASN A 53 1.30 -3.58 5.14
CA ASN A 53 0.88 -4.31 3.94
C ASN A 53 -0.13 -3.51 3.12
N ALA A 54 -0.30 -3.89 1.86
CA ALA A 54 -1.36 -3.40 1.00
C ALA A 54 -2.24 -4.57 0.54
N ILE A 55 -3.54 -4.34 0.50
CA ILE A 55 -4.51 -5.26 -0.11
C ILE A 55 -4.95 -4.66 -1.44
N SER A 56 -4.99 -5.49 -2.49
CA SER A 56 -5.36 -5.07 -3.85
C SER A 56 -6.66 -5.76 -4.30
N PRO A 57 -7.83 -5.18 -4.00
CA PRO A 57 -9.10 -5.74 -4.47
C PRO A 57 -9.26 -5.66 -5.99
N THR A 58 -10.08 -6.56 -6.50
CA THR A 58 -10.66 -6.53 -7.84
C THR A 58 -12.06 -5.92 -7.79
N ILE A 59 -12.92 -6.27 -8.74
CA ILE A 59 -14.36 -6.08 -8.60
C ILE A 59 -14.85 -6.99 -7.47
N VAL A 60 -15.73 -6.45 -6.62
CA VAL A 60 -16.51 -7.18 -5.63
C VAL A 60 -17.99 -7.07 -5.97
#